data_AF-A0A3D0NYW7-F1
#
_entry.id   AF-A0A3D0NYW7-F1
#
_cell.length_a   1.000
_cell.length_b   1.000
_cell.length_c   1.000
_cell.angle_alpha   90.00
_cell.angle_beta   90.00
_cell.angle_gamma   90.00
#
_symmetry.space_group_name_H-M   'P 1'
#
loop_
_entity.id
_entity.type
_entity.pdbx_description
1 polymer ?
#
loop_
_entity_poly.entity_id
_entity_poly.type
_entity_poly.pdbx_seq_one_letter_code
_entity_poly.pdbx_strand_id
1 'polypeptide(L)'
;MAVGARRRDILIQFLIETTTLTVIGGFWGIIAAAGIVWLLAWATQLPLTLPIWAVAAAIAVSCAVGIIFGVIPARQAAALDPIEAL
;
A
#
# COMPACT_ATOMS: atom_id res chain seq x y z
N MET A 1 19.66 -15.43 -5.90
CA MET A 1 19.61 -16.50 -4.86
C MET A 1 21.03 -16.97 -4.48
N ALA A 2 21.94 -16.04 -4.16
CA ALA A 2 23.36 -16.35 -3.91
C ALA A 2 23.69 -16.74 -2.45
N VAL A 3 22.73 -16.60 -1.51
CA VAL A 3 22.95 -16.81 -0.06
C VAL A 3 22.04 -17.92 0.53
N GLY A 4 21.38 -18.74 -0.29
CA GLY A 4 20.58 -19.89 0.18
C GLY A 4 19.19 -19.57 0.75
N ALA A 5 18.67 -18.35 0.56
CA ALA A 5 17.30 -18.00 0.94
C ALA A 5 16.28 -18.84 0.15
N ARG A 6 15.32 -19.46 0.85
CA ARG A 6 14.27 -20.26 0.21
C ARG A 6 13.28 -19.33 -0.49
N ARG A 7 12.64 -19.79 -1.56
CA ARG A 7 11.57 -19.03 -2.28
C ARG A 7 10.49 -18.48 -1.31
N ARG A 8 10.21 -19.22 -0.25
CA ARG A 8 9.28 -18.83 0.83
C ARG A 8 9.76 -17.63 1.65
N ASP A 9 11.07 -17.51 1.89
CA ASP A 9 11.64 -16.42 2.70
C ASP A 9 11.52 -15.09 1.93
N ILE A 10 11.79 -15.12 0.63
CA ILE A 10 11.62 -13.96 -0.28
C ILE A 10 10.16 -13.54 -0.33
N LEU A 11 9.24 -14.50 -0.45
CA LEU A 11 7.80 -14.23 -0.48
C LEU A 11 7.34 -13.53 0.82
N ILE A 12 7.79 -14.02 1.97
CA ILE A 12 7.43 -13.46 3.27
C ILE A 12 8.01 -12.06 3.45
N GLN A 13 9.28 -11.82 3.07
CA GLN A 13 9.90 -10.50 3.17
C GLN A 13 9.13 -9.47 2.33
N PHE A 14 8.84 -9.79 1.07
CA PHE A 14 8.07 -8.89 0.20
C PHE A 14 6.66 -8.66 0.72
N LEU A 15 6.00 -9.69 1.27
CA LEU A 15 4.67 -9.54 1.84
C LEU A 15 4.68 -8.61 3.07
N ILE A 16 5.67 -8.77 3.95
CA ILE A 16 5.84 -7.90 5.12
C ILE A 16 6.12 -6.46 4.68
N GLU A 17 7.02 -6.26 3.72
CA GLU A 17 7.40 -4.94 3.24
C GLU A 17 6.23 -4.22 2.56
N THR A 18 5.51 -4.92 1.69
CA THR A 18 4.34 -4.37 0.99
C THR A 18 3.17 -4.09 1.94
N THR A 19 2.92 -4.96 2.92
CA THR A 19 1.92 -4.72 3.97
C THR A 19 2.30 -3.52 4.84
N THR A 20 3.57 -3.42 5.22
CA THR A 20 4.06 -2.28 6.02
C THR A 20 3.91 -0.97 5.26
N LEU A 21 4.33 -0.94 3.98
CA LEU A 21 4.20 0.24 3.13
C LEU A 21 2.74 0.64 2.89
N THR A 22 1.83 -0.32 2.72
CA THR A 22 0.40 -0.02 2.52
C THR A 22 -0.29 0.46 3.78
N VAL A 23 0.03 -0.08 4.94
CA VAL A 23 -0.49 0.44 6.22
C VAL A 23 0.01 1.86 6.47
N ILE A 24 1.32 2.11 6.30
CA ILE A 24 1.90 3.44 6.47
C ILE A 24 1.30 4.42 5.45
N GLY A 25 1.20 4.02 4.19
CA GLY A 25 0.62 4.84 3.12
C GLY A 25 -0.86 5.15 3.36
N GLY A 26 -1.65 4.17 3.80
CA GLY A 26 -3.07 4.36 4.14
C GLY A 26 -3.26 5.32 5.31
N PHE A 27 -2.46 5.17 6.37
CA PHE A 27 -2.46 6.08 7.52
C PHE A 27 -2.15 7.53 7.11
N TRP A 28 -1.05 7.74 6.37
CA TRP A 28 -0.69 9.08 5.89
C TRP A 28 -1.69 9.63 4.88
N GLY A 29 -2.29 8.78 4.04
CA GLY A 29 -3.34 9.16 3.10
C GLY A 29 -4.59 9.72 3.80
N ILE A 30 -5.03 9.10 4.89
CA ILE A 30 -6.15 9.59 5.69
C ILE A 30 -5.84 10.94 6.34
N ILE A 31 -4.63 11.10 6.90
CA ILE A 31 -4.18 12.36 7.48
C ILE A 31 -4.15 13.47 6.43
N ALA A 32 -3.57 13.19 5.25
CA ALA A 32 -3.51 14.14 4.16
C ALA A 32 -4.90 14.53 3.66
N ALA A 33 -5.81 13.56 3.49
CA ALA A 33 -7.19 13.83 3.08
C ALA A 33 -7.94 14.73 4.09
N ALA A 34 -7.81 14.44 5.38
CA ALA A 34 -8.37 15.26 6.45
C ALA A 34 -7.78 16.68 6.45
N GLY A 35 -6.45 16.79 6.30
CA GLY A 35 -5.75 18.06 6.22
C GLY A 35 -6.18 18.92 5.02
N ILE A 36 -6.35 18.31 3.85
CA ILE A 36 -6.84 18.99 2.64
C ILE A 36 -8.27 19.50 2.84
N VAL A 37 -9.16 18.66 3.37
CA VAL A 37 -10.56 19.04 3.64
C VAL A 37 -10.62 20.19 4.64
N TRP A 38 -9.83 20.12 5.72
CA TRP A 38 -9.75 21.19 6.71
C TRP A 38 -9.21 22.49 6.11
N LEU A 39 -8.13 22.43 5.32
CA LEU A 39 -7.53 23.60 4.68
C LEU A 39 -8.51 24.25 3.69
N LEU A 40 -9.21 23.46 2.90
CA LEU A 40 -10.24 23.95 1.97
C LEU A 40 -11.43 24.56 2.72
N ALA A 41 -11.90 23.92 3.80
CA ALA A 41 -12.98 24.45 4.63
C ALA A 41 -12.59 25.81 5.22
N TRP A 42 -11.36 25.94 5.71
CA TRP A 42 -10.83 27.19 6.24
C TRP A 42 -10.70 28.28 5.17
N ALA A 43 -10.16 27.94 3.99
CA ALA A 43 -9.92 28.90 2.92
C ALA A 43 -11.20 29.38 2.21
N THR A 44 -12.19 28.50 2.05
CA THR A 44 -13.42 28.79 1.29
C THR A 44 -14.61 29.16 2.18
N GLN A 45 -14.50 28.95 3.49
CA GLN A 45 -15.61 29.04 4.46
C GLN A 45 -16.84 28.19 4.10
N LEU A 46 -16.68 27.19 3.23
CA LEU A 46 -17.73 26.25 2.90
C LEU A 46 -17.74 25.10 3.91
N PRO A 47 -18.93 24.57 4.26
CA PRO A 47 -19.04 23.38 5.11
C PRO A 47 -18.64 22.12 4.30
N LEU A 48 -17.34 21.92 4.13
CA LEU A 48 -16.78 20.72 3.52
C LEU A 48 -16.74 19.58 4.54
N THR A 49 -17.45 18.50 4.25
CA THR A 49 -17.50 17.30 5.07
C THR A 49 -16.84 16.12 4.35
N LEU A 50 -16.15 15.26 5.07
CA LEU A 50 -15.64 13.98 4.55
C LEU A 50 -16.74 12.92 4.66
N PRO A 51 -17.39 12.52 3.54
CA PRO A 51 -18.43 11.53 3.61
C PRO A 51 -17.84 10.13 3.86
N ILE A 52 -18.58 9.29 4.59
CA ILE A 52 -18.15 7.94 4.97
C ILE A 52 -17.79 7.08 3.75
N TRP A 53 -18.51 7.25 2.63
CA TRP A 53 -18.21 6.51 1.40
C TRP A 53 -16.84 6.86 0.81
N ALA A 54 -16.35 8.09 0.98
CA ALA A 54 -15.03 8.49 0.49
C ALA A 54 -13.92 7.83 1.31
N VAL A 55 -14.13 7.72 2.63
CA VAL A 55 -13.24 6.96 3.53
C VAL A 55 -13.24 5.47 3.16
N ALA A 56 -14.42 4.89 2.93
CA ALA A 56 -14.55 3.49 2.50
C ALA A 56 -13.86 3.25 1.14
N ALA A 57 -14.03 4.16 0.18
CA ALA A 57 -13.35 4.09 -1.11
C ALA A 57 -11.82 4.19 -0.97
N ALA A 58 -11.31 5.08 -0.11
CA ALA A 58 -9.89 5.21 0.15
C ALA A 58 -9.29 3.91 0.75
N ILE A 59 -9.99 3.30 1.72
CA ILE A 59 -9.59 2.02 2.30
C ILE A 59 -9.61 0.92 1.23
N ALA A 60 -10.68 0.83 0.43
CA ALA A 60 -10.80 -0.16 -0.64
C ALA A 60 -9.66 -0.06 -1.66
N VAL A 61 -9.33 1.16 -2.09
CA VAL A 61 -8.21 1.42 -3.01
C VAL A 61 -6.88 1.05 -2.35
N SER A 62 -6.65 1.42 -1.09
CA SER A 62 -5.43 1.07 -0.35
C SER A 62 -5.23 -0.45 -0.24
N CYS A 63 -6.29 -1.20 0.10
CA CYS A 63 -6.27 -2.65 0.13
C CYS A 63 -6.02 -3.26 -1.25
N ALA A 64 -6.69 -2.75 -2.30
CA ALA A 64 -6.49 -3.23 -3.66
C ALA A 64 -5.04 -3.04 -4.12
N VAL A 65 -4.46 -1.85 -3.90
CA VAL A 65 -3.06 -1.56 -4.22
C VAL A 65 -2.13 -2.49 -3.44
N GLY A 66 -2.35 -2.66 -2.13
CA GLY A 66 -1.50 -3.54 -1.31
C GLY A 66 -1.54 -5.01 -1.71
N ILE A 67 -2.71 -5.51 -2.10
CA ILE A 67 -2.85 -6.90 -2.56
C ILE A 67 -2.21 -7.07 -3.94
N ILE A 68 -2.51 -6.17 -4.89
CA ILE A 68 -2.01 -6.27 -6.27
C ILE A 68 -0.49 -6.15 -6.29
N PHE A 69 0.05 -5.09 -5.70
CA PHE A 69 1.49 -4.82 -5.68
C PHE A 69 2.25 -5.58 -4.58
N GLY A 70 1.55 -6.26 -3.67
CA GLY A 70 2.18 -7.17 -2.70
C GLY A 70 2.28 -8.59 -3.21
N VAL A 71 1.18 -9.15 -3.70
CA VAL A 71 1.09 -10.58 -4.02
C VAL A 71 1.67 -10.92 -5.39
N ILE A 72 1.41 -10.09 -6.41
CA ILE A 72 1.86 -10.36 -7.78
C ILE A 72 3.40 -10.33 -7.89
N PRO A 73 4.11 -9.28 -7.45
CA PRO A 73 5.57 -9.26 -7.53
C PRO A 73 6.21 -10.26 -6.57
N ALA A 74 5.64 -10.51 -5.38
CA ALA A 74 6.13 -11.56 -4.50
C ALA A 74 6.10 -12.93 -5.18
N ARG A 75 5.02 -13.25 -5.90
CA ARG A 75 4.91 -14.49 -6.69
C ARG A 75 5.93 -14.55 -7.82
N GLN A 76 6.16 -13.46 -8.54
CA GLN A 76 7.20 -13.40 -9.59
C GLN A 76 8.61 -13.57 -9.00
N ALA A 77 8.91 -12.90 -7.89
CA ALA A 77 10.19 -13.02 -7.18
C ALA A 77 10.44 -14.44 -6.65
N ALA A 78 9.39 -15.11 -6.18
CA ALA A 78 9.47 -16.51 -5.76
C ALA A 78 9.54 -17.49 -6.93
N ALA A 79 9.12 -17.11 -8.14
CA ALA A 79 9.13 -17.95 -9.34
C ALA A 79 10.44 -17.89 -10.12
N LEU A 80 11.20 -16.78 -10.02
CA LEU A 80 12.50 -16.60 -10.69
C LEU A 80 13.48 -17.72 -10.35
N ASP A 81 14.03 -18.36 -11.38
CA ASP A 81 15.06 -19.37 -11.23
C ASP A 81 16.39 -18.72 -10.81
N PRO A 82 17.12 -19.32 -9.86
CA PRO A 82 18.31 -18.72 -9.24
C PRO A 82 19.44 -18.39 -10.20
N ILE A 83 19.38 -18.92 -11.43
CA ILE A 83 20.41 -18.85 -12.46
C ILE A 83 20.21 -17.64 -13.39
N GLU A 84 18.99 -17.14 -13.59
CA GLU A 84 18.71 -15.94 -14.40
C GLU A 84 18.79 -14.62 -13.62
N ALA A 85 18.86 -14.70 -12.28
CA ALA A 85 18.95 -13.53 -11.41
C ALA A 85 20.40 -13.03 -11.20
N LEU A 86 21.35 -13.44 -12.05
CA LEU A 86 22.75 -13.02 -12.09
C LEU A 86 23.02 -12.13 -13.30
#